data_AF-A0A7R8WLW3-F1
#
_entry.id   AF-A0A7R8WLW3-F1
#
_cell.length_a   1.000
_cell.length_b   1.000
_cell.length_c   1.000
_cell.angle_alpha   90.00
_cell.angle_beta   90.00
_cell.angle_gamma   90.00
#
_symmetry.space_group_name_H-M   'P 1'
#
loop_
_entity.id
_entity.type
_entity.pdbx_description
1 polymer ?
#
loop_
_entity_poly.entity_id
_entity_poly.type
_entity_poly.pdbx_seq_one_letter_code
_entity_poly.pdbx_strand_id
1 'polypeptide(L)'
;MTGCGVYVLEGPVARDEAGPSAIVAFLVAGLVTLMAAMCFAEFAVLIPKAGSAYVYTYVTLGELFAFMIGWNLMVVAISAPIPLSHTFSAYLDSVANYAISNGTISVFGKYNVPVLAEYPDILGAALVACITLVLAKGVNESSVVNNIFTCSNMLVILFVIVSGLVFADFKRWTDVEGQNDYGKCGLG
;
A
#
# COMPACT_ATOMS: atom_id res chain seq x y z
N MET A 1 1.31 8.80 -4.50
CA MET A 1 1.53 8.55 -3.06
C MET A 1 2.44 7.33 -2.96
N THR A 2 3.52 7.39 -2.21
CA THR A 2 4.40 6.23 -1.98
C THR A 2 3.93 5.50 -0.73
N GLY A 3 3.47 4.26 -0.88
CA GLY A 3 2.99 3.43 0.23
C GLY A 3 3.63 2.05 0.24
N CYS A 4 3.37 1.28 1.30
CA CYS A 4 3.88 -0.09 1.47
C CYS A 4 3.57 -1.02 0.28
N GLY A 5 2.52 -0.72 -0.48
CA GLY A 5 2.11 -1.49 -1.67
C GLY A 5 3.23 -1.66 -2.70
N VAL A 6 4.01 -0.61 -2.94
CA VAL A 6 5.10 -0.63 -3.93
C VAL A 6 6.22 -1.59 -3.52
N TYR A 7 6.41 -1.80 -2.22
CA TYR A 7 7.50 -2.63 -1.69
C TYR A 7 7.11 -4.10 -1.51
N VAL A 8 5.83 -4.36 -1.20
CA VAL A 8 5.38 -5.71 -0.79
C VAL A 8 4.54 -6.40 -1.84
N LEU A 9 3.66 -5.66 -2.52
CA LEU A 9 2.75 -6.28 -3.49
C LEU A 9 3.36 -6.40 -4.88
N GLU A 10 4.26 -5.50 -5.27
CA GLU A 10 4.78 -5.48 -6.64
C GLU A 10 5.68 -6.68 -6.96
N GLY A 11 6.43 -7.20 -5.98
CA GLY A 11 7.30 -8.36 -6.16
C GLY A 11 6.52 -9.64 -6.54
N PRO A 12 5.55 -10.06 -5.71
CA PRO A 12 4.69 -11.21 -6.02
C PRO A 12 3.88 -11.02 -7.31
N VAL A 13 3.30 -9.84 -7.55
CA VAL A 13 2.49 -9.60 -8.77
C VAL A 13 3.37 -9.65 -10.03
N ALA A 14 4.57 -9.07 -10.00
CA ALA A 14 5.51 -9.17 -11.11
C ALA A 14 6.00 -10.61 -11.32
N ARG A 15 6.10 -11.41 -10.24
CA ARG A 15 6.59 -12.78 -10.31
C ARG A 15 5.54 -13.80 -10.74
N ASP A 16 4.31 -13.71 -10.24
CA ASP A 16 3.32 -14.78 -10.37
C ASP A 16 2.25 -14.49 -11.44
N GLU A 17 1.96 -13.20 -11.69
CA GLU A 17 0.84 -12.79 -12.56
C GLU A 17 1.31 -12.14 -13.88
N ALA A 18 2.24 -11.18 -13.81
CA ALA A 18 2.54 -10.31 -14.96
C ALA A 18 3.88 -10.60 -15.67
N GLY A 19 4.86 -11.19 -14.98
CA GLY A 19 6.21 -11.41 -15.55
C GLY A 19 6.84 -10.11 -16.09
N PRO A 20 7.67 -10.17 -17.16
CA PRO A 20 8.29 -8.97 -17.75
C PRO A 20 7.28 -7.97 -18.33
N SER A 21 6.01 -8.37 -18.54
CA SER A 21 4.96 -7.48 -19.03
C SER A 21 4.44 -6.50 -17.97
N ALA A 22 4.79 -6.70 -16.69
CA ALA A 22 4.44 -5.81 -15.58
C ALA A 22 4.83 -4.34 -15.86
N ILE A 23 5.98 -4.12 -16.50
CA ILE A 23 6.50 -2.78 -16.82
C ILE A 23 5.52 -2.02 -17.74
N VAL A 24 4.96 -2.71 -18.74
CA VAL A 24 3.99 -2.11 -19.67
C VAL A 24 2.69 -1.77 -18.94
N ALA A 25 2.23 -2.66 -18.04
CA ALA A 25 1.05 -2.41 -17.22
C ALA A 25 1.24 -1.17 -16.31
N PHE A 26 2.39 -1.02 -15.66
CA PHE A 26 2.69 0.17 -14.85
C PHE A 26 2.77 1.45 -15.67
N LEU A 27 3.31 1.38 -16.89
CA LEU A 27 3.39 2.54 -17.77
C LEU A 27 1.98 3.03 -18.16
N VAL A 28 1.09 2.12 -18.54
CA VAL A 28 -0.30 2.44 -18.87
C VAL A 28 -1.04 2.97 -17.63
N ALA A 29 -0.92 2.31 -16.48
CA ALA A 29 -1.53 2.76 -15.22
C ALA A 29 -1.03 4.16 -14.82
N GLY A 30 0.26 4.43 -15.02
CA GLY A 30 0.87 5.74 -14.82
C GLY A 30 0.26 6.81 -15.72
N LEU A 31 0.12 6.53 -17.02
CA LEU A 31 -0.47 7.47 -17.98
C LEU A 31 -1.94 7.81 -17.64
N VAL A 32 -2.73 6.79 -17.27
CA VAL A 32 -4.13 7.00 -16.82
C VAL A 32 -4.18 7.85 -15.56
N THR A 33 -3.29 7.59 -14.60
CA THR A 33 -3.23 8.36 -13.35
C THR A 33 -2.80 9.81 -13.59
N LEU A 34 -1.88 10.06 -14.54
CA LEU A 34 -1.46 11.41 -14.93
C LEU A 34 -2.61 12.20 -15.56
N MET A 35 -3.38 11.59 -16.46
CA MET A 35 -4.57 12.23 -17.04
C MET A 35 -5.60 12.56 -15.95
N ALA A 36 -5.88 11.63 -15.05
CA ALA A 36 -6.77 11.87 -13.91
C ALA A 36 -6.26 13.01 -13.01
N ALA A 37 -4.95 13.06 -12.73
CA ALA A 37 -4.33 14.11 -11.94
C ALA A 37 -4.45 15.49 -12.61
N MET A 38 -4.32 15.57 -13.94
CA MET A 38 -4.54 16.82 -14.67
C MET A 38 -6.00 17.29 -14.55
N CYS A 39 -6.98 16.39 -14.67
CA CYS A 39 -8.39 16.75 -14.45
C CYS A 39 -8.63 17.24 -13.01
N PHE A 40 -8.04 16.59 -12.00
CA PHE A 40 -8.14 17.07 -10.62
C PHE A 40 -7.43 18.41 -10.39
N ALA A 41 -6.33 18.68 -11.08
CA ALA A 41 -5.64 19.96 -11.02
C ALA A 41 -6.51 21.08 -11.61
N GLU A 42 -7.23 20.82 -12.70
CA GLU A 42 -8.20 21.77 -13.27
C GLU A 42 -9.33 22.08 -12.27
N PHE A 43 -9.92 21.04 -11.66
CA PHE A 43 -10.94 21.24 -10.63
C PHE A 43 -10.43 21.99 -9.40
N ALA A 44 -9.17 21.77 -9.00
CA ALA A 44 -8.55 22.47 -7.87
C ALA A 44 -8.37 23.98 -8.12
N VAL A 45 -8.12 24.38 -9.38
CA VAL A 45 -8.04 25.81 -9.76
C VAL A 45 -9.43 26.45 -9.83
N LEU A 46 -10.43 25.69 -10.31
CA LEU A 46 -11.80 26.18 -10.47
C LEU A 46 -12.54 26.41 -9.13
N ILE A 47 -12.25 25.60 -8.12
CA ILE A 47 -12.99 25.58 -6.85
C ILE A 47 -12.03 25.93 -5.70
N PRO A 48 -11.84 27.21 -5.35
CA PRO A 48 -10.93 27.66 -4.30
C PRO A 48 -11.55 27.47 -2.90
N LYS A 49 -12.17 26.31 -2.66
CA LYS A 49 -12.68 25.90 -1.35
C LYS A 49 -11.89 24.67 -0.90
N ALA A 50 -11.47 24.67 0.36
CA ALA A 50 -10.87 23.51 0.99
C ALA A 50 -11.88 22.35 1.00
N GLY A 51 -11.74 21.43 0.06
CA GLY A 51 -12.67 20.33 -0.16
C GLY A 51 -12.05 19.23 -0.99
N SER A 52 -12.20 17.97 -0.56
CA SER A 52 -11.83 16.79 -1.34
C SER A 52 -12.82 16.58 -2.52
N ALA A 53 -12.69 15.48 -3.26
CA ALA A 53 -13.52 15.13 -4.43
C ALA A 53 -15.04 15.23 -4.19
N TYR A 54 -15.49 15.13 -2.93
CA TYR A 54 -16.87 15.41 -2.52
C TYR A 54 -17.34 16.82 -2.92
N VAL A 55 -16.55 17.86 -2.61
CA VAL A 55 -16.93 19.25 -2.86
C VAL A 55 -16.94 19.54 -4.37
N TYR A 56 -16.01 18.96 -5.11
CA TYR A 56 -15.97 19.09 -6.58
C TYR A 56 -17.19 18.47 -7.25
N THR A 57 -17.63 17.31 -6.76
CA THR A 57 -18.82 16.63 -7.27
C THR A 57 -20.10 17.37 -6.88
N TYR A 58 -20.16 17.90 -5.66
CA TYR A 58 -21.32 18.67 -5.20
C TYR A 58 -21.58 19.90 -6.07
N VAL A 59 -20.51 20.60 -6.47
CA VAL A 59 -20.62 21.80 -7.31
C VAL A 59 -20.97 21.47 -8.77
N THR A 60 -20.52 20.33 -9.31
CA THR A 60 -20.69 19.99 -10.73
C THR A 60 -21.91 19.12 -11.06
N LEU A 61 -22.22 18.14 -10.21
CA LEU A 61 -23.19 17.06 -10.51
C LEU A 61 -24.40 17.04 -9.55
N GLY A 62 -24.35 17.84 -8.48
CA GLY A 62 -25.43 17.96 -7.50
C GLY A 62 -25.34 16.98 -6.33
N GLU A 63 -26.36 17.00 -5.48
CA GLU A 63 -26.33 16.42 -4.12
C GLU A 63 -26.27 14.89 -4.10
N LEU A 64 -26.98 14.20 -5.00
CA LEU A 64 -27.07 12.73 -5.01
C LEU A 64 -25.74 12.07 -5.39
N PHE A 65 -25.04 12.59 -6.40
CA PHE A 65 -23.72 12.10 -6.79
C PHE A 65 -22.67 12.43 -5.74
N ALA A 66 -22.74 13.62 -5.14
CA ALA A 66 -21.86 14.00 -4.04
C ALA A 66 -22.04 13.05 -2.84
N PHE A 67 -23.28 12.68 -2.49
CA PHE A 67 -23.54 11.74 -1.40
C PHE A 67 -22.88 10.37 -1.66
N MET A 68 -23.03 9.82 -2.88
CA MET A 68 -22.39 8.54 -3.24
C MET A 68 -20.86 8.60 -3.14
N ILE A 69 -20.24 9.68 -3.64
CA ILE A 69 -18.79 9.86 -3.58
C ILE A 69 -18.31 10.11 -2.15
N GLY A 70 -19.08 10.84 -1.35
CA GLY A 70 -18.80 11.04 0.07
C GLY A 70 -18.80 9.72 0.85
N TRP A 71 -19.78 8.86 0.60
CA TRP A 71 -19.83 7.53 1.21
C TRP A 71 -18.64 6.65 0.76
N ASN A 72 -18.31 6.66 -0.54
CA ASN A 72 -17.14 5.95 -1.06
C ASN A 72 -15.84 6.44 -0.41
N LEU A 73 -15.66 7.76 -0.26
CA LEU A 73 -14.49 8.34 0.40
C LEU A 73 -14.37 7.91 1.86
N MET A 74 -15.50 7.81 2.59
CA MET A 74 -15.51 7.29 3.96
C MET A 74 -15.04 5.84 4.01
N VAL A 75 -15.58 4.97 3.14
CA VAL A 75 -15.17 3.55 3.08
C VAL A 75 -13.69 3.42 2.76
N VAL A 76 -13.18 4.18 1.79
CA VAL A 76 -11.76 4.18 1.43
C VAL A 76 -10.89 4.69 2.58
N ALA A 77 -11.32 5.74 3.29
CA ALA A 77 -10.56 6.27 4.42
C ALA A 77 -10.46 5.26 5.59
N ILE A 78 -11.50 4.45 5.81
CA ILE A 78 -11.51 3.40 6.84
C ILE A 78 -10.70 2.17 6.41
N SER A 79 -10.75 1.80 5.13
CA SER A 79 -10.06 0.60 4.63
C SER A 79 -8.58 0.83 4.35
N ALA A 80 -8.17 2.04 3.97
CA ALA A 80 -6.78 2.39 3.65
C ALA A 80 -5.73 1.99 4.72
N PRO A 81 -5.93 2.20 6.03
CA PRO A 81 -4.94 1.84 7.04
C PRO A 81 -4.83 0.33 7.30
N ILE A 82 -5.82 -0.48 6.91
CA ILE A 82 -5.89 -1.91 7.28
C ILE A 82 -4.74 -2.72 6.66
N PRO A 83 -4.47 -2.68 5.34
CA PRO A 83 -3.35 -3.44 4.76
C PRO A 83 -1.98 -2.94 5.24
N LEU A 84 -1.88 -1.65 5.55
CA LEU A 84 -0.64 -1.03 6.01
C LEU A 84 -0.24 -1.57 7.39
N SER A 85 -1.19 -1.70 8.31
CA SER A 85 -0.92 -2.27 9.63
C SER A 85 -0.57 -3.75 9.57
N HIS A 86 -1.27 -4.52 8.73
CA HIS A 86 -0.93 -5.93 8.50
C HIS A 86 0.48 -6.09 7.94
N THR A 87 0.83 -5.26 6.95
CA THR A 87 2.17 -5.28 6.35
C THR A 87 3.24 -4.97 7.41
N PHE A 88 3.02 -3.96 8.24
CA PHE A 88 3.95 -3.60 9.30
C PHE A 88 4.08 -4.70 10.37
N SER A 89 2.96 -5.33 10.74
CA SER A 89 2.95 -6.45 11.68
C SER A 89 3.75 -7.63 11.13
N ALA A 90 3.56 -7.97 9.86
CA ALA A 90 4.34 -9.01 9.18
C ALA A 90 5.84 -8.69 9.13
N TYR A 91 6.21 -7.42 8.90
CA TYR A 91 7.61 -6.99 8.96
C TYR A 91 8.19 -7.15 10.37
N LEU A 92 7.48 -6.72 11.41
CA LEU A 92 7.93 -6.89 12.79
C LEU A 92 8.08 -8.36 13.17
N ASP A 93 7.15 -9.22 12.76
CA ASP A 93 7.22 -10.66 13.01
C ASP A 93 8.44 -11.29 12.30
N SER A 94 8.74 -10.86 11.07
CA SER A 94 9.94 -11.32 10.34
C SER A 94 11.25 -10.93 11.05
N VAL A 95 11.32 -9.73 11.62
CA VAL A 95 12.48 -9.27 12.40
C VAL A 95 12.58 -10.00 13.74
N ALA A 96 11.45 -10.40 14.32
CA ALA A 96 11.36 -11.14 15.56
C ALA A 96 11.52 -12.67 15.39
N ASN A 97 11.99 -13.16 14.24
CA ASN A 97 12.13 -14.58 13.91
C ASN A 97 10.82 -15.38 14.11
N TYR A 98 9.68 -14.83 13.68
CA TYR A 98 8.37 -15.48 13.76
C TYR A 98 7.91 -15.87 15.18
N ALA A 99 8.54 -15.33 16.22
CA ALA A 99 8.19 -15.63 17.61
C ALA A 99 6.77 -15.17 17.97
N ILE A 100 6.26 -14.12 17.30
CA ILE A 100 4.94 -13.54 17.53
C ILE A 100 3.88 -14.35 16.79
N SER A 101 4.13 -14.74 15.54
CA SER A 101 3.24 -15.64 14.80
C SER A 101 3.14 -17.00 15.48
N ASN A 102 4.26 -17.58 15.92
CA ASN A 102 4.26 -18.86 16.64
C ASN A 102 3.57 -18.77 18.01
N GLY A 103 3.74 -17.65 18.73
CA GLY A 103 3.01 -17.37 19.97
C GLY A 103 1.50 -17.23 19.74
N THR A 104 1.08 -16.53 18.68
CA THR A 104 -0.34 -16.30 18.37
C THR A 104 -1.03 -17.58 17.89
N ILE A 105 -0.36 -18.37 17.05
CA ILE A 105 -0.80 -19.69 16.59
C ILE A 105 -0.92 -20.67 17.77
N SER A 106 -0.04 -20.58 18.77
CA SER A 106 -0.09 -21.44 19.97
C SER A 106 -1.27 -21.15 20.91
N VAL A 107 -1.80 -19.91 20.90
CA VAL A 107 -2.89 -19.48 21.78
C VAL A 107 -4.26 -19.58 21.11
N PHE A 108 -4.37 -19.23 19.82
CA PHE A 108 -5.66 -19.14 19.11
C PHE A 108 -5.90 -20.25 18.09
N GLY A 109 -4.86 -21.00 17.69
CA GLY A 109 -4.94 -22.00 16.62
C GLY A 109 -5.08 -21.35 15.23
N LYS A 110 -4.77 -22.12 14.17
CA LYS A 110 -4.92 -21.68 12.79
C LYS A 110 -6.38 -21.79 12.36
N TYR A 111 -6.97 -20.69 11.92
CA TYR A 111 -8.30 -20.72 11.30
C TYR A 111 -8.14 -20.96 9.79
N ASN A 112 -8.29 -22.23 9.37
CA ASN A 112 -8.21 -22.62 7.97
C ASN A 112 -9.55 -22.37 7.23
N VAL A 113 -9.93 -21.10 7.11
CA VAL A 113 -11.09 -20.66 6.32
C VAL A 113 -10.61 -19.71 5.23
N PRO A 114 -10.90 -19.98 3.94
CA PRO A 114 -10.34 -19.23 2.80
C PRO A 114 -10.80 -17.75 2.73
N VAL A 115 -11.72 -17.33 3.60
CA VAL A 115 -12.26 -15.96 3.66
C VAL A 115 -11.69 -15.17 4.85
N LEU A 116 -11.03 -15.84 5.80
CA LEU A 116 -10.49 -15.21 7.02
C LEU A 116 -8.97 -15.35 7.06
N ALA A 117 -8.29 -14.36 7.64
CA ALA A 117 -6.84 -14.43 7.85
C ALA A 117 -6.49 -15.66 8.72
N GLU A 118 -5.40 -16.36 8.36
CA GLU A 118 -4.94 -17.63 8.98
C GLU A 118 -4.72 -17.51 10.50
N TYR A 119 -4.51 -16.28 11.00
CA TYR A 119 -4.42 -15.91 12.40
C TYR A 119 -4.99 -14.49 12.63
N PRO A 120 -5.66 -14.22 13.77
CA PRO A 120 -5.99 -12.86 14.16
C PRO A 120 -4.71 -12.11 14.54
N ASP A 121 -4.35 -11.08 13.75
CA ASP A 121 -3.17 -10.26 13.96
C ASP A 121 -3.39 -9.26 15.11
N ILE A 122 -3.19 -9.73 16.34
CA ILE A 122 -3.36 -8.95 17.58
C ILE A 122 -2.35 -7.78 17.62
N LEU A 123 -1.15 -7.96 17.09
CA LEU A 123 -0.15 -6.88 17.02
C LEU A 123 -0.55 -5.82 16.00
N GLY A 124 -1.08 -6.23 14.83
CA GLY A 124 -1.65 -5.31 13.86
C GLY A 124 -2.77 -4.47 14.47
N ALA A 125 -3.67 -5.09 15.23
CA ALA A 125 -4.73 -4.38 15.95
C ALA A 125 -4.18 -3.39 17.00
N ALA A 126 -3.17 -3.80 17.78
CA ALA A 126 -2.53 -2.92 18.76
C ALA A 126 -1.80 -1.74 18.09
N LEU A 127 -1.17 -1.97 16.95
CA LEU A 127 -0.51 -0.94 16.17
C LEU A 127 -1.53 0.08 15.63
N VAL A 128 -2.64 -0.38 15.05
CA VAL A 128 -3.72 0.51 14.58
C VAL A 128 -4.28 1.33 15.73
N ALA A 129 -4.53 0.71 16.89
CA ALA A 129 -5.00 1.41 18.08
C ALA A 129 -3.98 2.49 18.54
N CYS A 130 -2.69 2.17 18.54
CA CYS A 130 -1.63 3.11 18.88
C CYS A 130 -1.58 4.30 17.92
N ILE A 131 -1.58 4.04 16.61
CA ILE A 131 -1.58 5.08 15.57
C ILE A 131 -2.83 5.96 15.68
N THR A 132 -3.99 5.36 15.94
CA THR A 132 -5.26 6.09 16.13
C THR A 132 -5.19 7.00 17.35
N LEU A 133 -4.61 6.55 18.47
CA LEU A 133 -4.42 7.37 19.67
C LEU A 133 -3.43 8.52 19.44
N VAL A 134 -2.36 8.28 18.66
CA VAL A 134 -1.39 9.32 18.27
C VAL A 134 -2.06 10.38 17.40
N LEU A 135 -2.86 9.98 16.42
CA LEU A 135 -3.63 10.90 15.57
C LEU A 135 -4.67 11.68 16.39
N ALA A 136 -5.32 11.04 17.36
CA ALA A 136 -6.29 11.68 18.25
C ALA A 136 -5.66 12.74 19.17
N LYS A 137 -4.37 12.60 19.53
CA LYS A 137 -3.66 13.54 20.42
C LYS A 137 -3.19 14.83 19.75
N GLY A 138 -3.29 14.95 18.42
CA GLY A 138 -3.13 16.22 17.72
C GLY A 138 -2.08 16.19 16.62
N VAL A 139 -2.51 16.61 15.42
CA VAL A 139 -1.75 16.59 14.16
C VAL A 139 -0.79 17.79 14.00
N ASN A 140 -0.83 18.78 14.90
CA ASN A 140 -0.09 20.04 14.72
C ASN A 140 1.44 19.88 14.71
N GLU A 141 1.99 18.97 15.52
CA GLU A 141 3.44 18.65 15.53
C GLU A 141 3.82 17.61 14.45
N SER A 142 2.84 17.04 13.75
CA SER A 142 3.02 15.86 12.90
C SER A 142 3.53 16.21 11.49
N SER A 143 3.50 17.49 11.08
CA SER A 143 3.94 17.89 9.73
C SER A 143 5.45 17.69 9.52
N VAL A 144 6.26 17.97 10.54
CA VAL A 144 7.72 17.79 10.50
C VAL A 144 8.07 16.30 10.47
N VAL A 145 7.45 15.51 11.34
CA VAL A 145 7.63 14.04 11.39
C VAL A 145 7.23 13.40 10.06
N ASN A 146 6.08 13.81 9.51
CA ASN A 146 5.61 13.32 8.22
C ASN A 146 6.55 13.69 7.06
N ASN A 147 7.12 14.89 7.07
CA ASN A 147 8.08 15.32 6.05
C ASN A 147 9.40 14.53 6.14
N ILE A 148 9.91 14.29 7.35
CA ILE A 148 11.11 13.45 7.56
C ILE A 148 10.86 12.03 7.06
N PHE A 149 9.71 11.43 7.41
CA PHE A 149 9.35 10.08 6.97
C PHE A 149 9.24 10.00 5.43
N THR A 150 8.63 11.00 4.81
CA THR A 150 8.51 11.10 3.35
C THR A 150 9.89 11.22 2.68
N CYS A 151 10.78 12.05 3.22
CA CYS A 151 12.13 12.23 2.71
C CYS A 151 12.95 10.93 2.81
N SER A 152 12.90 10.26 3.97
CA SER A 152 13.54 8.95 4.18
C SER A 152 13.02 7.91 3.19
N ASN A 153 11.71 7.87 2.97
CA ASN A 153 11.12 6.93 2.02
C ASN A 153 11.60 7.21 0.58
N MET A 154 11.73 8.48 0.19
CA MET A 154 12.27 8.86 -1.12
C MET A 154 13.73 8.39 -1.30
N LEU A 155 14.55 8.46 -0.25
CA LEU A 155 15.92 7.96 -0.27
C LEU A 155 15.99 6.44 -0.46
N VAL A 156 15.10 5.68 0.20
CA VAL A 156 15.01 4.22 0.04
C VAL A 156 14.67 3.87 -1.41
N ILE A 157 13.70 4.55 -2.03
CA ILE A 157 13.35 4.33 -3.43
C ILE A 157 14.54 4.57 -4.34
N LEU A 158 15.25 5.68 -4.15
CA LEU A 158 16.45 6.00 -4.94
C LEU A 158 17.51 4.90 -4.80
N PHE A 159 17.75 4.42 -3.58
CA PHE A 159 18.69 3.33 -3.33
C PHE A 159 18.29 2.04 -4.04
N VAL A 160 17.00 1.69 -4.00
CA VAL A 160 16.46 0.50 -4.70
C VAL A 160 16.62 0.63 -6.21
N ILE A 161 16.36 1.81 -6.79
CA ILE A 161 16.54 2.04 -8.24
C ILE A 161 18.01 1.88 -8.62
N VAL A 162 18.92 2.50 -7.88
CA VAL A 162 20.37 2.40 -8.16
C VAL A 162 20.85 0.96 -8.05
N SER A 163 20.45 0.25 -6.99
CA SER A 163 20.78 -1.16 -6.80
C SER A 163 20.19 -2.02 -7.92
N GLY A 164 18.93 -1.77 -8.29
CA GLY A 164 18.26 -2.46 -9.39
C GLY A 164 18.98 -2.30 -10.72
N LEU A 165 19.49 -1.11 -11.05
CA LEU A 165 20.26 -0.86 -12.27
C LEU A 165 21.62 -1.56 -12.27
N VAL A 166 22.30 -1.66 -11.12
CA VAL A 166 23.60 -2.34 -11.01
C VAL A 166 23.47 -3.86 -11.17
N PHE A 167 22.37 -4.46 -10.68
CA PHE A 167 22.11 -5.90 -10.75
C PHE A 167 21.16 -6.31 -11.91
N ALA A 168 20.85 -5.40 -12.83
CA ALA A 168 19.97 -5.66 -13.96
C ALA A 168 20.66 -6.47 -15.05
N ASP A 169 20.36 -7.77 -15.11
CA ASP A 169 20.78 -8.65 -16.21
C ASP A 169 19.66 -8.86 -17.23
N PHE A 170 19.86 -8.41 -18.47
CA PHE A 170 18.92 -8.59 -19.59
C PHE A 170 18.61 -10.06 -19.91
N LYS A 171 19.46 -10.99 -19.46
CA LYS A 171 19.23 -12.44 -19.65
C LYS A 171 18.07 -12.98 -18.80
N ARG A 172 17.72 -12.31 -17.71
CA ARG A 172 16.59 -12.67 -16.82
C ARG A 172 15.22 -12.26 -17.36
N TRP A 173 15.18 -11.48 -18.44
CA TRP A 173 13.93 -10.99 -19.03
C TRP A 173 13.32 -11.95 -20.06
N THR A 174 14.14 -12.86 -20.60
CA THR A 174 13.75 -13.83 -21.64
C THR A 174 13.65 -15.27 -21.16
N ASP A 175 14.19 -15.58 -19.98
CA ASP A 175 14.20 -16.93 -19.42
C ASP A 175 12.97 -17.16 -18.52
N VAL A 176 11.88 -17.60 -19.13
CA VAL A 176 10.61 -17.91 -18.45
C VAL A 176 10.68 -19.27 -17.72
N GLU A 177 11.71 -20.08 -17.97
CA GLU A 177 11.83 -21.44 -17.43
C GLU A 177 12.41 -21.50 -16.00
N GLY A 178 13.04 -20.43 -15.51
CA GLY A 178 13.57 -20.36 -14.14
C GLY A 178 12.56 -19.97 -13.05
N GLN A 179 11.34 -19.55 -13.42
CA GLN A 179 10.32 -19.06 -12.46
C GLN A 179 9.72 -20.17 -11.57
N ASN A 180 9.77 -21.43 -12.02
CA ASN A 180 9.17 -22.56 -11.30
C ASN A 180 9.98 -23.08 -10.10
N ASP A 181 11.27 -22.76 -9.96
CA ASP A 181 12.10 -23.33 -8.89
C ASP A 181 12.19 -22.47 -7.62
N TYR A 182 11.84 -21.19 -7.69
CA TYR A 182 11.80 -20.34 -6.49
C TYR A 182 10.54 -20.55 -5.65
N GLY A 183 9.57 -21.37 -6.11
CA GLY A 183 8.36 -21.73 -5.35
C GLY A 183 8.61 -22.76 -4.24
N LYS A 184 9.82 -23.33 -4.15
CA LYS A 184 10.17 -24.36 -3.16
C LYS A 184 10.94 -23.85 -1.94
N CYS A 185 11.34 -22.57 -1.90
CA CYS A 185 12.13 -22.00 -0.80
C CYS A 185 11.32 -21.00 0.06
N GLY A 186 10.07 -21.32 0.38
CA GLY A 186 9.24 -20.47 1.24
C GLY A 186 8.15 -21.19 2.05
N LEU A 187 8.08 -22.52 1.97
CA LEU A 187 7.18 -23.34 2.80
C LEU A 187 7.95 -24.60 3.24
N GLY A 188 8.69 -24.43 4.33
CA GLY A 188 9.27 -25.48 5.15
C GLY A 188 9.20 -25.03 6.60
#